data_AF-A0A428S386-F1
#
_entry.id   AF-A0A428S386-F1
#
_cell.length_a   1.000
_cell.length_b   1.000
_cell.length_c   1.000
_cell.angle_alpha   90.00
_cell.angle_beta   90.00
_cell.angle_gamma   90.00
#
_symmetry.space_group_name_H-M   'P 1'
#
loop_
_entity.id
_entity.type
_entity.pdbx_description
1 polymer ?
#
loop_
_entity_poly.entity_id
_entity_poly.type
_entity_poly.pdbx_seq_one_letter_code
_entity_poly.pdbx_strand_id
1 'polypeptide(L)'
;MLWMIESTEKEGDNRGDPATPPTTPQPTWNSDSGNKGKKFKKIKIYIDSPNFWVSAKYATGDQYWVCDALHFLLVLVEQTQFWGADPDCDVTADVYGSAPLPFKDTWAHMGVRINQFVRLGSDGEKEVDTSLVADSVAEAISDRIHDMETEFVIVSGDRDMLPAVNKIMDCKF
;
A
#
# COMPACT_ATOMS: atom_id res chain seq x y z
N MET A 1 -33.15 32.85 -4.01
CA MET A 1 -33.87 33.72 -3.06
C MET A 1 -34.85 32.85 -2.30
N LEU A 2 -34.72 32.91 -0.98
CA LEU A 2 -35.51 32.26 0.07
C LEU A 2 -36.97 32.73 0.04
N TRP A 3 -37.91 31.83 0.30
CA TRP A 3 -39.18 32.19 0.94
C TRP A 3 -39.27 31.42 2.26
N MET A 4 -39.06 32.15 3.36
CA MET A 4 -39.50 31.78 4.70
C MET A 4 -40.91 32.33 4.90
N ILE A 5 -41.77 31.57 5.57
CA ILE A 5 -42.86 32.09 6.41
C ILE A 5 -42.90 31.21 7.68
N GLU A 6 -42.30 31.73 8.75
CA GLU A 6 -42.71 31.58 10.16
C GLU A 6 -44.15 32.12 10.32
N SER A 7 -45.02 31.79 11.26
CA SER A 7 -45.06 30.95 12.47
C SER A 7 -46.52 30.96 12.92
N THR A 8 -46.98 29.99 13.71
CA THR A 8 -47.71 30.27 14.96
C THR A 8 -47.86 29.00 15.78
N GLU A 9 -47.40 29.09 17.02
CA GLU A 9 -47.44 28.09 18.08
C GLU A 9 -48.87 27.85 18.59
N LYS A 10 -49.12 26.64 19.10
CA LYS A 10 -49.95 26.46 20.29
C LYS A 10 -49.23 25.56 21.29
N GLU A 11 -48.98 26.20 22.43
CA GLU A 11 -48.35 25.74 23.64
C GLU A 11 -49.21 24.69 24.36
N GLY A 12 -48.56 23.64 24.85
CA GLY A 12 -49.11 22.63 25.75
C GLY A 12 -48.01 22.20 26.71
N ASP A 13 -47.98 22.83 27.87
CA ASP A 13 -47.06 22.57 28.98
C ASP A 13 -47.40 21.23 29.67
N ASN A 14 -46.40 20.35 29.82
CA ASN A 14 -46.44 19.24 30.76
C ASN A 14 -44.99 18.90 31.19
N ARG A 15 -44.62 19.39 32.38
CA ARG A 15 -43.44 18.97 33.14
C ARG A 15 -43.56 17.51 33.59
N GLY A 16 -42.54 16.69 33.34
CA GLY A 16 -42.36 15.39 33.99
C GLY A 16 -41.27 14.48 33.38
N ASP A 17 -40.16 14.36 34.11
CA ASP A 17 -39.08 13.34 34.12
C ASP A 17 -37.98 13.26 33.03
N PRO A 18 -36.70 13.06 33.44
CA PRO A 18 -35.55 13.01 32.53
C PRO A 18 -35.44 11.61 31.90
N ALA A 19 -36.01 11.45 30.71
CA ALA A 19 -35.81 10.25 29.92
C ALA A 19 -34.41 10.25 29.28
N THR A 20 -33.57 9.34 29.76
CA THR A 20 -32.47 8.58 29.13
C THR A 20 -31.85 9.14 27.83
N PRO A 21 -30.51 9.30 27.74
CA PRO A 21 -29.86 9.73 26.49
C PRO A 21 -30.13 8.74 25.35
N PRO A 22 -30.21 9.21 24.09
CA PRO A 22 -30.52 8.36 22.95
C PRO A 22 -29.45 7.29 22.79
N THR A 23 -29.89 6.05 22.58
CA THR A 23 -29.01 4.90 22.35
C THR A 23 -28.28 5.12 21.02
N THR A 24 -26.96 5.27 21.08
CA THR A 24 -26.10 5.28 19.89
C THR A 24 -26.34 3.98 19.10
N PRO A 25 -26.63 4.01 17.79
CA PRO A 25 -26.77 2.78 17.03
C PRO A 25 -25.43 2.04 17.02
N GLN A 26 -25.37 0.91 17.73
CA GLN A 26 -24.28 -0.04 17.58
C GLN A 26 -24.36 -0.62 16.16
N PRO A 27 -23.22 -0.78 15.45
CA PRO A 27 -23.21 -1.45 14.17
C PRO A 27 -23.60 -2.92 14.38
N THR A 28 -24.79 -3.28 13.92
CA THR A 28 -25.23 -4.67 13.77
C THR A 28 -24.41 -5.30 12.65
N TRP A 29 -23.45 -6.14 13.03
CA TRP A 29 -22.78 -7.03 12.09
C TRP A 29 -23.78 -8.10 11.68
N ASN A 30 -24.42 -7.90 10.52
CA ASN A 30 -25.06 -9.00 9.82
C ASN A 30 -23.95 -9.88 9.26
N SER A 31 -23.70 -10.99 9.95
CA SER A 31 -22.88 -12.09 9.44
C SER A 31 -23.63 -12.78 8.30
N ASP A 32 -23.63 -12.17 7.12
CA ASP A 32 -24.01 -12.87 5.89
C ASP A 32 -22.85 -13.79 5.47
N SER A 33 -22.80 -14.95 6.11
CA SER A 33 -22.06 -16.11 5.62
C SER A 33 -22.78 -16.64 4.38
N GLY A 34 -22.46 -16.13 3.19
CA GLY A 34 -23.31 -16.41 2.03
C GLY A 34 -22.78 -16.18 0.63
N ASN A 35 -21.46 -16.12 0.41
CA ASN A 35 -20.78 -16.50 -0.86
C ASN A 35 -19.30 -16.17 -0.66
N LYS A 36 -18.42 -17.17 -0.56
CA LYS A 36 -16.98 -16.89 -0.73
C LYS A 36 -16.75 -16.64 -2.21
N GLY A 37 -17.08 -15.43 -2.66
CA GLY A 37 -16.62 -14.94 -3.96
C GLY A 37 -15.11 -15.09 -4.04
N LYS A 38 -14.60 -15.34 -5.25
CA LYS A 38 -13.15 -15.39 -5.50
C LYS A 38 -12.54 -14.10 -4.93
N LYS A 39 -11.63 -14.23 -3.96
CA LYS A 39 -10.94 -13.07 -3.39
C LYS A 39 -10.11 -12.42 -4.48
N PHE A 40 -10.08 -11.09 -4.47
CA PHE A 40 -9.26 -10.35 -5.42
C PHE A 40 -7.78 -10.57 -5.09
N LYS A 41 -6.99 -10.94 -6.11
CA LYS A 41 -5.57 -11.25 -5.94
C LYS A 41 -4.69 -10.10 -6.39
N LYS A 42 -3.66 -9.80 -5.61
CA LYS A 42 -2.75 -8.69 -5.88
C LYS A 42 -1.29 -9.07 -5.66
N ILE A 43 -0.41 -8.53 -6.49
CA ILE A 43 1.03 -8.56 -6.31
C ILE A 43 1.50 -7.13 -6.09
N LYS A 44 2.21 -6.89 -4.99
CA LYS A 44 2.77 -5.58 -4.66
C LYS A 44 4.28 -5.66 -4.56
N ILE A 45 4.96 -4.92 -5.42
CA ILE A 45 6.42 -4.93 -5.54
C ILE A 45 6.98 -3.63 -4.97
N TYR A 46 7.89 -3.73 -4.00
CA TYR A 46 8.60 -2.61 -3.39
C TYR A 46 10.09 -2.76 -3.67
N ILE A 47 10.68 -1.80 -4.38
CA ILE A 47 12.08 -1.84 -4.81
C ILE A 47 12.87 -0.77 -4.07
N ASP A 48 13.85 -1.22 -3.29
CA ASP A 48 14.90 -0.38 -2.71
C ASP A 48 15.98 -0.14 -3.78
N SER A 49 15.83 0.96 -4.52
CA SER A 49 16.67 1.25 -5.68
C SER A 49 18.15 1.42 -5.32
N PRO A 50 18.55 2.15 -4.25
CA PRO A 50 19.95 2.23 -3.86
C PRO A 50 20.56 0.86 -3.57
N ASN A 51 19.89 0.01 -2.78
CA ASN A 51 20.45 -1.29 -2.40
C ASN A 51 20.56 -2.21 -3.62
N PHE A 52 19.53 -2.22 -4.48
CA PHE A 52 19.51 -2.94 -5.74
C PHE A 52 20.59 -2.47 -6.72
N TRP A 53 20.71 -1.15 -6.92
CA TRP A 53 21.66 -0.51 -7.83
C TRP A 53 23.12 -0.74 -7.40
N VAL A 54 23.41 -0.47 -6.13
CA VAL A 54 24.77 -0.55 -5.58
C VAL A 54 25.24 -2.00 -5.56
N SER A 55 24.40 -2.93 -5.07
CA SER A 55 24.77 -4.34 -4.97
C SER A 55 25.08 -4.95 -6.33
N ALA A 56 24.26 -4.67 -7.34
CA ALA A 56 24.50 -5.18 -8.68
C ALA A 56 25.74 -4.55 -9.34
N LYS A 57 25.96 -3.23 -9.18
CA LYS A 57 27.18 -2.59 -9.67
C LYS A 57 28.44 -3.28 -9.12
N TYR A 58 28.44 -3.64 -7.83
CA TYR A 58 29.55 -4.37 -7.23
C TYR A 58 29.66 -5.81 -7.71
N ALA A 59 28.53 -6.49 -7.97
CA ALA A 59 28.52 -7.89 -8.39
C ALA A 59 28.91 -8.10 -9.86
N THR A 60 28.43 -7.24 -10.77
CA THR A 60 28.57 -7.45 -12.23
C THR A 60 29.64 -6.55 -12.85
N GLY A 61 29.99 -5.43 -12.21
CA GLY A 61 30.80 -4.37 -12.81
C GLY A 61 30.11 -3.61 -13.95
N ASP A 62 28.88 -3.99 -14.30
CA ASP A 62 28.06 -3.37 -15.33
C ASP A 62 27.21 -2.25 -14.73
N GLN A 63 27.13 -1.11 -15.41
CA GLN A 63 26.32 0.05 -15.02
C GLN A 63 25.01 0.13 -15.82
N TYR A 64 24.76 -0.77 -16.77
CA TYR A 64 23.61 -0.71 -17.68
C TYR A 64 22.62 -1.86 -17.50
N TRP A 65 22.83 -2.74 -16.53
CA TRP A 65 21.94 -3.90 -16.30
C TRP A 65 20.50 -3.50 -15.96
N VAL A 66 20.27 -2.32 -15.36
CA VAL A 66 18.93 -1.78 -15.09
C VAL A 66 18.22 -1.28 -16.35
N CYS A 67 18.89 -1.25 -17.52
CA CYS A 67 18.24 -0.96 -18.79
C CYS A 67 17.13 -1.97 -19.13
N ASP A 68 17.11 -3.15 -18.52
CA ASP A 68 16.02 -4.11 -18.66
C ASP A 68 15.12 -4.20 -17.41
N ALA A 69 14.69 -3.03 -16.95
CA ALA A 69 13.76 -2.89 -15.84
C ALA A 69 12.42 -3.63 -16.09
N LEU A 70 12.00 -3.76 -17.35
CA LEU A 70 10.83 -4.53 -17.73
C LEU A 70 11.03 -6.03 -17.48
N HIS A 71 12.12 -6.61 -18.00
CA HIS A 71 12.42 -8.02 -17.75
C HIS A 71 12.58 -8.30 -16.26
N PHE A 72 13.23 -7.38 -15.53
CA PHE A 72 13.35 -7.49 -14.08
C PHE A 72 11.98 -7.60 -13.38
N LEU A 73 11.04 -6.70 -13.68
CA LEU A 73 9.69 -6.76 -13.11
C LEU A 73 8.96 -8.04 -13.51
N LEU A 74 9.09 -8.47 -14.77
CA LEU A 74 8.49 -9.71 -15.25
C LEU A 74 9.01 -10.93 -14.46
N VAL A 75 10.32 -11.00 -14.23
CA VAL A 75 10.92 -12.08 -13.42
C VAL A 75 10.36 -12.07 -11.99
N LEU A 76 10.25 -10.91 -11.36
CA LEU A 76 9.68 -10.83 -10.00
C LEU A 76 8.24 -11.35 -9.96
N VAL A 77 7.42 -10.93 -10.92
CA VAL A 77 6.02 -11.33 -11.04
C VAL A 77 5.91 -12.83 -11.33
N GLU A 78 6.73 -13.38 -12.24
CA GLU A 78 6.74 -14.80 -12.59
C GLU A 78 7.11 -15.74 -11.43
N GLN A 79 7.80 -15.23 -10.41
CA GLN A 79 8.14 -15.99 -9.20
C GLN A 79 7.04 -15.95 -8.12
N THR A 80 5.97 -15.18 -8.32
CA THR A 80 4.82 -15.16 -7.40
C THR A 80 3.86 -16.31 -7.70
N GLN A 81 3.08 -16.73 -6.69
CA GLN A 81 2.11 -17.84 -6.86
C GLN A 81 0.83 -17.38 -7.56
N PHE A 82 0.55 -16.08 -7.55
CA PHE A 82 -0.64 -15.52 -8.19
C PHE A 82 -0.50 -15.35 -9.71
N TRP A 83 0.73 -15.12 -10.19
CA TRP A 83 0.95 -14.96 -11.62
C TRP A 83 0.68 -16.27 -12.39
N GLY A 84 -0.08 -16.17 -13.48
CA GLY A 84 -0.51 -17.32 -14.28
C GLY A 84 -1.62 -18.18 -13.65
N ALA A 85 -1.82 -18.12 -12.33
CA ALA A 85 -2.94 -18.75 -11.65
C ALA A 85 -4.22 -17.89 -11.71
N ASP A 86 -4.08 -16.58 -11.86
CA ASP A 86 -5.21 -15.64 -11.94
C ASP A 86 -5.00 -14.58 -13.04
N PRO A 87 -5.81 -14.59 -14.13
CA PRO A 87 -5.70 -13.59 -15.19
C PRO A 87 -6.14 -12.19 -14.77
N ASP A 88 -6.87 -12.05 -13.65
CA ASP A 88 -7.35 -10.77 -13.12
C ASP A 88 -6.45 -10.25 -11.98
N CYS A 89 -5.27 -10.84 -11.78
CA CYS A 89 -4.35 -10.41 -10.73
C CYS A 89 -3.84 -8.99 -11.00
N ASP A 90 -4.07 -8.08 -10.06
CA ASP A 90 -3.54 -6.72 -10.12
C ASP A 90 -2.07 -6.72 -9.70
N VAL A 91 -1.23 -5.99 -10.45
CA VAL A 91 0.21 -5.89 -10.19
C VAL A 91 0.58 -4.44 -10.07
N THR A 92 1.13 -4.06 -8.92
CA THR A 92 1.65 -2.71 -8.67
C THR A 92 3.10 -2.76 -8.28
N ALA A 93 3.87 -1.78 -8.73
CA ALA A 93 5.27 -1.63 -8.38
C ALA A 93 5.59 -0.20 -7.95
N ASP A 94 6.38 -0.11 -6.88
CA ASP A 94 6.84 1.12 -6.26
C ASP A 94 8.36 1.07 -6.11
N VAL A 95 9.06 2.07 -6.64
CA VAL A 95 10.52 2.20 -6.52
C VAL A 95 10.87 3.36 -5.60
N TYR A 96 11.73 3.08 -4.62
CA TYR A 96 12.17 4.04 -3.61
C TYR A 96 13.65 4.33 -3.79
N GLY A 97 14.04 5.60 -3.68
CA GLY A 97 15.46 5.95 -3.66
C GLY A 97 15.74 7.44 -3.58
N SER A 98 17.01 7.77 -3.32
CA SER A 98 17.44 9.16 -3.23
C SER A 98 17.67 9.79 -4.61
N ALA A 99 17.50 11.12 -4.71
CA ALA A 99 17.88 11.89 -5.88
C ALA A 99 19.41 12.03 -6.00
N PRO A 100 19.99 11.87 -7.20
CA PRO A 100 19.34 11.45 -8.44
C PRO A 100 19.05 9.94 -8.45
N LEU A 101 17.84 9.56 -8.88
CA LEU A 101 17.42 8.17 -9.02
C LEU A 101 17.72 7.70 -10.45
N PRO A 102 18.63 6.73 -10.65
CA PRO A 102 18.94 6.20 -11.96
C PRO A 102 17.69 5.65 -12.66
N PHE A 103 17.54 5.91 -13.96
CA PHE A 103 16.48 5.34 -14.82
C PHE A 103 15.05 5.67 -14.37
N LYS A 104 14.87 6.78 -13.64
CA LYS A 104 13.57 7.32 -13.23
C LYS A 104 12.55 7.30 -14.38
N ASP A 105 12.93 7.81 -15.54
CA ASP A 105 12.01 7.88 -16.68
C ASP A 105 11.63 6.48 -17.16
N THR A 106 12.55 5.52 -17.20
CA THR A 106 12.26 4.13 -17.57
C THR A 106 11.21 3.52 -16.64
N TRP A 107 11.36 3.70 -15.31
CA TRP A 107 10.38 3.25 -14.33
C TRP A 107 9.01 3.90 -14.56
N ALA A 108 8.97 5.22 -14.77
CA ALA A 108 7.73 5.96 -14.99
C ALA A 108 7.00 5.51 -16.25
N HIS A 109 7.73 5.27 -17.35
CA HIS A 109 7.14 4.80 -18.61
C HIS A 109 6.48 3.42 -18.48
N MET A 110 6.90 2.60 -17.51
CA MET A 110 6.31 1.30 -17.21
C MET A 110 5.15 1.38 -16.20
N GLY A 111 4.76 2.58 -15.75
CA GLY A 111 3.71 2.77 -14.75
C GLY A 111 4.15 2.46 -13.31
N VAL A 112 5.45 2.31 -13.06
CA VAL A 112 5.99 2.15 -11.69
C VAL A 112 5.90 3.49 -10.97
N ARG A 113 5.38 3.47 -9.73
CA ARG A 113 5.34 4.67 -8.90
C ARG A 113 6.73 4.96 -8.34
N ILE A 114 7.13 6.23 -8.42
CA ILE A 114 8.48 6.66 -8.05
C ILE A 114 8.44 7.48 -6.78
N ASN A 115 9.04 6.94 -5.73
CA ASN A 115 9.17 7.57 -4.42
C ASN A 115 10.61 8.07 -4.27
N GLN A 116 10.84 9.32 -4.69
CA GLN A 116 12.17 9.93 -4.74
C GLN A 116 12.38 10.93 -3.60
N PHE A 117 13.48 10.77 -2.87
CA PHE A 117 13.81 11.60 -1.69
C PHE A 117 15.05 12.45 -1.94
N VAL A 118 15.06 13.70 -1.49
CA VAL A 118 16.21 14.60 -1.67
C VAL A 118 17.30 14.24 -0.65
N ARG A 119 18.51 13.93 -1.12
CA ARG A 119 19.66 13.71 -0.22
C ARG A 119 20.14 15.03 0.38
N LEU A 120 19.75 15.29 1.63
CA LEU A 120 20.37 16.31 2.48
C LEU A 120 21.33 15.61 3.45
N GLY A 121 22.59 15.44 3.05
CA GLY A 121 23.58 14.74 3.88
C GLY A 121 23.36 13.23 3.96
N SER A 122 23.68 12.62 5.11
CA SER A 122 23.58 11.17 5.34
C SER A 122 22.16 10.65 5.57
N ASP A 123 21.18 11.53 5.77
CA ASP A 123 19.86 11.12 6.26
C ASP A 123 18.88 10.69 5.16
N GLY A 124 19.16 11.02 3.89
CA GLY A 124 18.29 10.67 2.77
C GLY A 124 18.22 9.17 2.43
N GLU A 125 19.13 8.35 2.98
CA GLU A 125 19.04 6.88 2.90
C GLU A 125 18.04 6.34 3.93
N LYS A 126 18.08 6.84 5.17
CA LYS A 126 17.14 6.44 6.21
C LYS A 126 15.68 6.77 5.87
N GLU A 127 15.46 7.86 5.12
CA GLU A 127 14.12 8.24 4.66
C GLU A 127 13.57 7.26 3.61
N VAL A 128 14.44 6.70 2.75
CA VAL A 128 14.06 5.66 1.78
C VAL A 128 13.57 4.42 2.51
N ASP A 129 14.37 3.91 3.46
CA ASP A 129 14.03 2.70 4.22
C ASP A 129 12.75 2.89 5.01
N THR A 130 12.65 4.02 5.72
CA THR A 130 11.49 4.34 6.56
C THR A 130 10.22 4.42 5.71
N SER A 131 10.27 5.05 4.54
CA SER A 131 9.10 5.22 3.68
C SER A 131 8.67 3.88 3.06
N LEU A 132 9.62 3.09 2.56
CA LEU A 132 9.31 1.76 2.01
C LEU A 132 8.67 0.85 3.06
N VAL A 133 9.24 0.82 4.28
CA VAL A 133 8.67 0.06 5.40
C VAL A 133 7.27 0.57 5.76
N ALA A 134 7.08 1.89 5.86
CA ALA A 134 5.79 2.47 6.20
C ALA A 134 4.72 2.13 5.16
N ASP A 135 5.02 2.33 3.87
CA ASP A 135 4.06 2.14 2.78
C ASP A 135 3.70 0.65 2.62
N SER A 136 4.70 -0.24 2.60
CA SER A 136 4.44 -1.69 2.49
C SER A 136 3.59 -2.24 3.63
N VAL A 137 3.83 -1.79 4.87
CA VAL A 137 3.03 -2.20 6.04
C VAL A 137 1.64 -1.58 6.01
N ALA A 138 1.50 -0.30 5.65
CA ALA A 138 0.21 0.37 5.56
C ALA A 138 -0.68 -0.30 4.49
N GLU A 139 -0.09 -0.65 3.35
CA GLU A 139 -0.76 -1.36 2.27
C GLU A 139 -1.17 -2.78 2.67
N ALA A 140 -0.32 -3.51 3.39
CA ALA A 140 -0.67 -4.80 3.96
C ALA A 140 -1.88 -4.72 4.90
N ILE A 141 -1.89 -3.74 5.81
CA ILE A 141 -3.03 -3.54 6.71
C ILE A 141 -4.30 -3.22 5.90
N SER A 142 -4.19 -2.37 4.87
CA SER A 142 -5.30 -2.01 3.99
C SER A 142 -5.85 -3.23 3.25
N ASP A 143 -5.00 -4.03 2.62
CA ASP A 143 -5.41 -5.21 1.85
C ASP A 143 -6.12 -6.24 2.73
N ARG A 144 -5.66 -6.40 3.98
CA ARG A 144 -6.30 -7.25 4.97
C ARG A 144 -7.70 -6.74 5.32
N ILE A 145 -7.87 -5.44 5.53
CA ILE A 145 -9.17 -4.82 5.84
C ILE A 145 -10.16 -5.04 4.69
N HIS A 146 -9.69 -5.06 3.45
CA HIS A 146 -10.51 -5.26 2.25
C HIS A 146 -10.59 -6.72 1.78
N ASP A 147 -10.14 -7.68 2.62
CA ASP A 147 -10.16 -9.12 2.34
C ASP A 147 -9.49 -9.53 1.01
N MET A 148 -8.39 -8.85 0.67
CA MET A 148 -7.59 -9.14 -0.53
C MET A 148 -6.54 -10.23 -0.25
N GLU A 149 -6.35 -11.14 -1.21
CA GLU A 149 -5.21 -12.06 -1.20
C GLU A 149 -4.02 -11.33 -1.85
N THR A 150 -2.99 -11.02 -1.09
CA THR A 150 -1.86 -10.21 -1.58
C THR A 150 -0.52 -10.90 -1.37
N GLU A 151 0.28 -10.99 -2.43
CA GLU A 151 1.69 -11.35 -2.37
C GLU A 151 2.55 -10.09 -2.39
N PHE A 152 3.38 -9.95 -1.36
CA PHE A 152 4.31 -8.84 -1.20
C PHE A 152 5.70 -9.27 -1.65
N VAL A 153 6.26 -8.54 -2.62
CA VAL A 153 7.63 -8.71 -3.09
C VAL A 153 8.43 -7.50 -2.64
N ILE A 154 9.38 -7.71 -1.71
CA ILE A 154 10.30 -6.65 -1.27
C ILE A 154 11.69 -6.97 -1.83
N VAL A 155 12.20 -6.08 -2.69
CA VAL A 155 13.52 -6.18 -3.30
C VAL A 155 14.48 -5.29 -2.54
N SER A 156 15.18 -5.88 -1.58
CA SER A 156 16.30 -5.24 -0.88
C SER A 156 17.24 -6.31 -0.31
N GLY A 157 18.52 -6.01 -0.25
CA GLY A 157 19.51 -6.73 0.54
C GLY A 157 19.68 -6.16 1.95
N ASP A 158 18.94 -5.11 2.30
CA ASP A 158 19.03 -4.46 3.61
C ASP A 158 18.26 -5.24 4.69
N ARG A 159 18.90 -5.39 5.85
CA ARG A 159 18.29 -6.00 7.02
C ARG A 159 17.21 -5.11 7.64
N ASP A 160 17.23 -3.81 7.39
CA ASP A 160 16.27 -2.86 7.92
C ASP A 160 14.86 -3.05 7.33
N MET A 161 14.70 -3.90 6.31
CA MET A 161 13.39 -4.34 5.79
C MET A 161 12.72 -5.45 6.62
N LEU A 162 13.46 -6.14 7.50
CA LEU A 162 12.92 -7.24 8.32
C LEU A 162 11.68 -6.86 9.16
N PRO A 163 11.59 -5.67 9.78
CA PRO A 163 10.38 -5.24 10.48
C PRO A 163 9.14 -5.22 9.59
N ALA A 164 9.26 -4.76 8.33
CA ALA A 164 8.15 -4.78 7.38
C ALA A 164 7.71 -6.21 7.08
N VAL A 165 8.66 -7.10 6.74
CA VAL A 165 8.38 -8.52 6.48
C VAL A 165 7.64 -9.17 7.65
N ASN A 166 8.15 -9.01 8.87
CA ASN A 166 7.51 -9.58 10.06
C ASN A 166 6.09 -9.05 10.25
N LYS A 167 5.89 -7.74 10.07
CA LYS A 167 4.59 -7.11 10.27
C LYS A 167 3.55 -7.49 9.20
N ILE A 168 4.00 -7.66 7.96
CA ILE A 168 3.17 -8.17 6.86
C ILE A 168 2.76 -9.62 7.15
N MET A 169 3.69 -10.47 7.59
CA MET A 169 3.38 -11.86 7.96
C MET A 169 2.38 -11.95 9.13
N ASP A 170 2.46 -11.03 10.10
CA ASP A 170 1.50 -10.93 11.21
C ASP A 170 0.07 -10.57 10.74
N CYS A 171 -0.07 -9.99 9.54
CA CYS A 171 -1.39 -9.63 9.00
C CYS A 171 -2.21 -10.85 8.57
N LYS A 172 -1.61 -12.05 8.47
CA LYS A 172 -2.27 -13.32 8.14
C LYS A 172 -3.20 -13.21 6.91
N PHE A 173 -2.59 -12.94 5.75
CA PHE A 173 -3.25 -13.02 4.44
C PHE A 173 -3.63 -14.46 4.08
#